data_AF-A0A9X2EPI0-F1
#
_entry.id   AF-A0A9X2EPI0-F1
#
_cell.length_a   1.000
_cell.length_b   1.000
_cell.length_c   1.000
_cell.angle_alpha   90.00
_cell.angle_beta   90.00
_cell.angle_gamma   90.00
#
_symmetry.space_group_name_H-M   'P 1'
#
loop_
_entity.id
_entity.type
_entity.pdbx_description
1 polymer ?
#
loop_
_entity_poly.entity_id
_entity_poly.type
_entity_poly.pdbx_seq_one_letter_code
_entity_poly.pdbx_strand_id
1 'polypeptide(L)' 'MKRSQRNFGVAVGILVLCAGLSLNLAGISGTPMMVVGLVILLANAAYWLLEYSPKRIQVVSDSAKQRREQR' A
#
# COMPACT_ATOMS: atom_id res chain seq x y z
N MET A 1 -9.36 -8.34 -3.06
CA MET A 1 -8.45 -8.30 -1.89
C MET A 1 -7.55 -7.06 -1.82
N LYS A 2 -6.96 -6.56 -2.91
CA LYS A 2 -6.00 -5.43 -2.90
C LYS A 2 -6.49 -4.12 -2.25
N ARG A 3 -7.75 -3.72 -2.44
CA ARG A 3 -8.32 -2.49 -1.82
C ARG A 3 -8.39 -2.56 -0.28
N SER A 4 -8.61 -3.75 0.28
CA SER A 4 -8.70 -3.93 1.73
C SER A 4 -7.32 -3.78 2.40
N GLN A 5 -6.27 -4.33 1.78
CA GLN A 5 -4.88 -4.17 2.25
C GLN A 5 -4.43 -2.70 2.25
N ARG A 6 -4.84 -1.92 1.24
CA ARG A 6 -4.51 -0.49 1.18
C ARG A 6 -5.19 0.30 2.30
N ASN A 7 -6.48 0.07 2.55
CA ASN A 7 -7.19 0.73 3.63
C ASN A 7 -6.62 0.34 5.00
N PHE A 8 -6.20 -0.92 5.17
CA PHE A 8 -5.52 -1.37 6.36
C PHE A 8 -4.16 -0.66 6.56
N GLY A 9 -3.35 -0.56 5.50
CA GLY A 9 -2.06 0.14 5.57
C GLY A 9 -2.19 1.62 5.93
N VAL A 10 -3.19 2.31 5.37
CA VAL A 10 -3.49 3.71 5.72
C VAL A 10 -3.95 3.82 7.17
N ALA A 11 -4.86 2.95 7.63
CA ALA A 11 -5.34 2.96 9.01
C ALA A 11 -4.21 2.73 10.02
N VAL A 12 -3.32 1.78 9.75
CA VAL A 12 -2.14 1.51 10.59
C VAL A 12 -1.19 2.72 10.61
N GLY A 13 -0.92 3.33 9.44
CA GLY A 13 -0.06 4.53 9.36
C GLY A 13 -0.60 5.70 10.20
N ILE A 14 -1.91 5.95 10.14
CA ILE A 14 -2.58 6.99 10.96
C ILE A 14 -2.48 6.64 12.45
N LEU A 15 -2.76 5.40 12.83
CA LEU A 15 -2.68 4.95 14.24
C LEU A 15 -1.28 5.14 14.82
N VAL A 16 -0.24 4.78 14.08
CA VAL A 16 1.16 4.93 14.52
C VAL A 16 1.54 6.41 14.64
N LEU A 17 1.09 7.27 13.72
CA LEU A 17 1.27 8.72 13.85
C LEU A 17 0.59 9.28 15.10
N CYS A 18 -0.67 8.89 15.35
CA CYS A 18 -1.39 9.29 16.55
C CYS A 18 -0.69 8.83 17.83
N ALA A 19 -0.20 7.58 17.87
CA ALA A 19 0.56 7.07 19.01
C ALA A 19 1.86 7.87 19.24
N GLY A 20 2.60 8.18 18.18
CA GLY A 20 3.79 9.03 18.25
C GLY A 20 3.48 10.44 18.76
N LEU A 21 2.37 11.03 18.30
CA LEU A 21 1.86 12.32 18.79
C LEU A 21 1.49 12.27 20.28
N SER A 22 0.78 11.24 20.72
CA SER A 22 0.42 11.05 22.12
C SER A 22 1.65 10.89 23.02
N LEU A 23 2.66 10.14 22.57
CA LEU A 23 3.94 10.00 23.29
C LEU A 23 4.67 11.35 23.38
N ASN A 24 4.69 12.12 22.29
CA ASN A 24 5.32 13.43 22.26
C ASN A 24 4.60 14.42 23.20
N LEU A 25 3.26 14.38 23.26
CA LEU A 25 2.47 15.14 24.23
C LEU A 25 2.76 14.73 25.69
N ALA A 26 3.07 13.46 25.92
CA ALA A 26 3.44 12.95 27.24
C ALA A 26 4.89 13.28 27.65
N GLY A 27 5.63 14.05 26.84
CA GLY A 27 7.04 14.39 27.10
C GLY A 27 8.02 13.26 26.82
N ILE A 28 7.56 12.18 26.20
CA ILE A 28 8.39 11.06 25.73
C ILE A 28 8.77 11.34 24.28
N SER A 29 10.00 11.03 23.88
CA SER A 29 10.43 11.20 22.48
C SER A 29 9.65 10.26 21.55
N GLY A 30 8.50 10.75 21.06
CA GLY A 30 7.60 10.07 20.13
C GLY A 30 7.98 10.26 18.66
N THR A 31 8.98 11.10 18.38
CA THR A 31 9.50 11.41 17.03
C THR A 31 9.79 10.16 16.18
N PRO A 32 10.50 9.12 16.65
CA PRO A 32 10.74 7.93 15.83
C PRO A 32 9.44 7.21 15.45
N MET A 33 8.45 7.16 16.35
CA MET A 33 7.14 6.58 16.03
C MET A 33 6.40 7.40 14.98
N MET A 34 6.41 8.72 15.09
CA MET A 34 5.81 9.60 14.08
C MET A 34 6.44 9.41 12.70
N VAL A 35 7.77 9.28 12.63
CA VAL A 35 8.50 9.00 11.38
C VAL A 35 8.07 7.67 10.78
N VAL A 36 7.97 6.60 11.59
CA VAL A 36 7.51 5.30 11.12
C VAL A 36 6.08 5.38 10.55
N GLY A 37 5.16 6.05 11.24
CA GLY A 37 3.79 6.24 10.74
C GLY A 37 3.75 7.01 9.41
N LEU A 38 4.59 8.04 9.28
CA LEU A 38 4.75 8.81 8.04
C LEU A 38 5.29 7.97 6.88
N VAL A 39 6.29 7.12 7.13
CA VAL A 39 6.86 6.19 6.13
C VAL A 39 5.80 5.21 5.65
N ILE A 40 4.97 4.66 6.56
CA ILE A 40 3.88 3.75 6.19
C ILE A 40 2.87 4.47 5.27
N LEU A 41 2.51 5.71 5.59
CA LEU A 41 1.60 6.49 4.72
C LEU A 41 2.21 6.80 3.37
N LEU A 42 3.48 7.19 3.31
CA LEU A 42 4.20 7.47 2.07
C LEU A 42 4.32 6.21 1.20
N ALA A 43 4.62 5.05 1.79
CA ALA A 43 4.68 3.79 1.07
C ALA A 43 3.31 3.42 0.47
N ASN A 44 2.22 3.60 1.22
CA ASN A 44 0.87 3.38 0.71
C ASN A 44 0.48 4.37 -0.40
N ALA A 45 0.86 5.64 -0.27
CA ALA A 45 0.63 6.65 -1.29
C ALA A 45 1.42 6.36 -2.59
N ALA A 46 2.68 5.96 -2.46
CA ALA A 46 3.52 5.54 -3.58
C ALA A 46 2.93 4.32 -4.30
N TYR A 47 2.43 3.33 -3.54
CA TYR A 47 1.76 2.16 -4.10
C TYR A 47 0.50 2.55 -4.88
N TRP A 48 -0.26 3.53 -4.39
CA TRP A 48 -1.44 4.03 -5.08
C TRP A 48 -1.08 4.77 -6.38
N LEU A 49 -0.03 5.59 -6.38
CA LEU A 49 0.49 6.26 -7.58
C LEU A 49 0.98 5.24 -8.62
N LEU A 50 1.66 4.19 -8.19
CA LEU A 50 2.12 3.10 -9.06
C LEU A 50 0.96 2.28 -9.63
N GLU A 51 -0.10 2.03 -8.87
CA GLU A 51 -1.35 1.43 -9.38
C GLU A 51 -2.04 2.34 -10.41
N TYR A 52 -1.87 3.66 -10.31
CA TYR A 52 -2.43 4.63 -11.26
C TYR A 52 -1.66 4.68 -12.59
N SER A 53 -0.41 4.22 -12.64
CA SER A 53 0.31 3.96 -13.89
C SER A 53 -0.15 2.61 -14.45
N PRO A 54 -1.05 2.57 -15.45
CA PRO A 54 -1.51 1.32 -16.00
C PRO A 54 -0.46 0.84 -17.00
N LYS A 55 0.71 0.40 -16.52
CA LYS A 55 1.49 -0.59 -17.26
C LYS A 55 0.77 -1.92 -17.08
N ARG A 56 -0.45 -2.01 -17.64
CA ARG A 56 -1.11 -3.29 -17.90
C ARG A 56 -0.19 -3.98 -18.89
N ILE A 57 0.71 -4.81 -18.38
CA ILE A 57 1.29 -5.89 -19.16
C ILE A 57 0.06 -6.72 -19.55
N GLN A 58 -0.46 -6.48 -20.75
CA GLN A 58 -1.36 -7.39 -21.42
C GLN A 58 -0.55 -8.66 -21.61
N VAL A 59 -0.66 -9.57 -20.64
CA VAL A 59 -0.38 -10.96 -20.89
C VAL A 59 -1.46 -11.36 -21.88
N VAL A 60 -1.13 -11.28 -23.18
CA VAL A 60 -1.89 -11.92 -24.24
C VAL A 60 -1.96 -13.38 -23.83
N SER A 61 -3.12 -13.74 -23.30
CA SER A 61 -3.39 -15.09 -22.87
C SER A 61 -3.49 -15.93 -24.14
N ASP A 62 -2.36 -16.49 -24.56
CA ASP A 62 -2.22 -17.49 -25.64
C ASP A 62 -3.06 -18.75 -25.38
N SER A 63 -3.81 -18.81 -24.28
CA SER A 63 -4.79 -19.84 -23.96
C SER A 63 -5.95 -19.93 -24.98
N ALA A 64 -6.17 -18.91 -25.82
CA ALA A 64 -7.20 -18.96 -26.85
C ALA A 64 -6.76 -19.73 -28.11
N LYS A 65 -5.46 -19.88 -28.36
CA LYS A 65 -4.95 -20.55 -29.58
C LYS A 65 -4.82 -22.07 -29.41
N GLN A 66 -4.52 -22.53 -28.20
CA GLN A 66 -4.26 -23.94 -27.91
C GLN A 66 -5.51 -24.85 -28.01
N ARG A 67 -6.73 -24.30 -27.92
CA ARG A 67 -7.98 -25.10 -28.01
C ARG A 67 -8.43 -25.40 -29.44
N ARG A 68 -7.76 -24.84 -30.47
CA ARG A 68 -8.06 -25.13 -31.88
C ARG A 68 -7.16 -26.20 -32.51
N GLU A 69 -6.02 -26.52 -31.92
CA GLU A 69 -5.11 -27.57 -32.43
C GLU A 69 -5.37 -28.96 -31.82
N GLN A 70 -6.34 -29.09 -30.91
CA GLN A 70 -6.82 -30.39 -30.39
C GLN A 70 -8.13 -30.85 -31.05
N ARG A 71 -8.47 -30.34 -32.24
CA ARG A 71 -9.56 -30.88 -33.07
C ARG A 71 -9.02 -31.63 -34.26
#